data_AF-A0A2T0Q3Y8-F1
#
_entry.id   AF-A0A2T0Q3Y8-F1
#
_cell.length_a   1.000
_cell.length_b   1.000
_cell.length_c   1.000
_cell.angle_alpha   90.00
_cell.angle_beta   90.00
_cell.angle_gamma   90.00
#
_symmetry.space_group_name_H-M   'P 1'
#
loop_
_entity.id
_entity.type
_entity.pdbx_description
1 polymer ?
#
loop_
_entity_poly.entity_id
_entity_poly.type
_entity_poly.pdbx_seq_one_letter_code
_entity_poly.pdbx_strand_id
1 'polypeptide(L)' 'MEGLMNPLNNVRKPSGSQPRDRRLRVGEFEKLHELFSTSGNPYAAPAFELAIEASLRHGALFSVR' A
#
# COMPACT_ATOMS: atom_id res chain seq x y z
N MET A 1 -46.26 -10.60 7.91
CA MET A 1 -45.01 -11.12 8.48
C MET A 1 -44.15 -9.89 8.73
N GLU A 2 -44.22 -9.31 9.94
CA GLU A 2 -43.37 -8.17 10.28
C GLU A 2 -41.92 -8.66 10.24
N GLY A 3 -41.17 -8.19 9.25
CA GLY A 3 -39.75 -8.52 9.11
C GLY A 3 -39.00 -7.94 10.30
N LEU A 4 -38.23 -8.77 11.00
CA LEU A 4 -37.36 -8.32 12.09
C LEU A 4 -36.56 -7.09 11.63
N MET A 5 -36.66 -5.99 12.39
CA MET A 5 -35.89 -4.79 12.09
C MET A 5 -34.39 -5.09 12.24
N ASN A 6 -33.55 -4.53 11.37
CA ASN A 6 -32.10 -4.69 11.47
C ASN A 6 -31.63 -4.11 12.83
N PRO A 7 -31.05 -4.93 13.72
CA PRO A 7 -30.62 -4.51 15.05
C PRO A 7 -29.47 -3.48 15.01
N LEU A 8 -28.83 -3.29 13.86
CA LEU A 8 -27.73 -2.36 13.66
C LEU A 8 -28.18 -0.98 13.15
N ASN A 9 -29.47 -0.75 12.89
CA ASN A 9 -29.97 0.53 12.36
C ASN A 9 -29.65 1.75 13.25
N ASN A 10 -29.51 1.53 14.56
CA ASN A 10 -29.17 2.59 15.53
C ASN A 10 -27.70 2.59 15.96
N VAL A 11 -26.87 1.73 15.36
CA VAL A 11 -25.43 1.63 15.68
C VAL A 11 -24.65 2.41 14.63
N ARG A 12 -24.06 3.54 15.02
CA ARG A 12 -23.13 4.26 14.13
C ARG A 12 -21.81 3.50 14.04
N LYS A 13 -21.28 3.44 12.81
CA LYS A 13 -19.90 3.00 12.61
C LYS A 13 -18.96 3.95 13.37
N PRO A 14 -17.95 3.43 14.08
CA PRO A 14 -16.89 4.26 14.63
C PRO A 14 -16.26 5.11 13.52
N SER A 15 -15.76 6.28 13.89
CA SER A 15 -14.93 7.09 13.00
C SER A 15 -13.78 6.23 12.47
N GLY A 16 -13.54 6.29 11.16
CA GLY A 16 -12.41 5.60 10.54
C GLY A 16 -11.08 6.04 11.14
N SER A 17 -10.06 5.20 10.97
CA SER A 17 -8.69 5.58 11.32
C SER A 17 -8.24 6.78 10.48
N GLN A 18 -7.36 7.61 11.06
CA GLN A 18 -6.71 8.68 10.30
C GLN A 18 -5.94 8.07 9.13
N PRO A 19 -6.13 8.56 7.89
CA PRO A 19 -5.38 8.07 6.75
C PRO A 19 -3.89 8.33 6.96
N ARG A 20 -3.06 7.41 6.48
CA ARG A 20 -1.61 7.60 6.51
C ARG A 20 -1.23 8.65 5.46
N ASP A 21 -0.64 9.75 5.92
CA ASP A 21 -0.18 10.85 5.06
C ASP A 21 1.24 10.64 4.51
N ARG A 22 1.97 9.62 4.99
CA ARG A 22 3.39 9.46 4.65
C ARG A 22 3.57 9.05 3.19
N ARG A 23 4.13 9.97 2.39
CA ARG A 23 4.69 9.75 1.05
C ARG A 23 6.21 9.75 1.09
N LEU A 24 6.84 9.30 0.00
CA LEU A 24 8.28 9.52 -0.21
C LEU A 24 8.54 11.02 -0.34
N ARG A 25 9.47 11.51 0.47
CA ARG A 25 10.01 12.87 0.38
C ARG A 25 11.13 12.89 -0.65
N VAL A 26 11.47 14.09 -1.10
CA VAL A 26 12.62 14.33 -1.97
C VAL A 26 13.87 13.69 -1.36
N GLY A 27 14.59 12.87 -2.15
CA GLY A 27 15.79 12.18 -1.71
C GLY A 27 15.56 10.84 -1.00
N GLU A 28 14.32 10.48 -0.61
CA GLU A 28 14.06 9.17 0.01
C GLU A 28 14.04 8.04 -1.02
N PHE A 29 13.64 8.32 -2.25
CA PHE A 29 13.64 7.34 -3.33
C PHE A 29 15.06 6.82 -3.58
N GLU A 30 16.01 7.73 -3.77
CA GLU A 30 17.40 7.42 -4.11
C GLU A 30 18.07 6.62 -2.99
N LYS A 31 17.86 7.02 -1.73
CA LYS A 31 18.38 6.30 -0.56
C LYS A 31 17.85 4.87 -0.48
N LEU A 32 16.55 4.68 -0.70
CA LEU A 32 15.95 3.35 -0.68
C LEU A 32 16.42 2.51 -1.85
N HIS A 33 16.49 3.10 -3.03
CA HIS A 33 16.99 2.43 -4.22
C HIS A 33 18.43 1.95 -4.04
N GLU A 34 19.33 2.80 -3.53
CA GLU A 34 20.72 2.44 -3.22
C GLU A 34 20.83 1.30 -2.20
N LEU A 35 20.02 1.34 -1.14
CA LEU A 35 19.95 0.25 -0.16
C LEU A 35 19.47 -1.08 -0.79
N PHE A 36 18.54 -1.01 -1.74
CA PHE A 36 18.10 -2.20 -2.45
C PHE A 36 19.13 -2.68 -3.47
N SER A 37 19.84 -1.77 -4.14
CA SER A 37 20.90 -2.11 -5.10
C SER A 37 22.11 -2.77 -4.44
N THR A 38 22.41 -2.40 -3.19
CA THR A 38 23.49 -3.00 -2.39
C THR A 38 23.04 -4.28 -1.66
N SER A 39 21.75 -4.61 -1.70
CA SER A 39 21.22 -5.83 -1.10
C SER A 39 21.63 -7.08 -1.88
N GLY A 40 21.67 -8.24 -1.21
CA GLY A 40 21.95 -9.52 -1.86
C GLY A 40 20.85 -10.02 -2.81
N ASN A 41 19.72 -9.30 -2.94
CA ASN A 41 18.65 -9.65 -3.85
C ASN A 41 18.72 -8.79 -5.12
N PRO A 42 19.05 -9.36 -6.29
CA PRO A 42 19.21 -8.60 -7.53
C PRO A 42 17.90 -7.97 -8.03
N TYR A 43 16.75 -8.43 -7.55
CA TYR A 43 15.43 -7.93 -7.97
C TYR A 43 14.88 -6.82 -7.07
N ALA A 44 15.49 -6.55 -5.91
CA ALA A 44 14.92 -5.62 -4.94
C ALA A 44 14.83 -4.19 -5.48
N ALA A 45 15.91 -3.67 -6.07
CA ALA A 45 15.95 -2.33 -6.65
C ALA A 45 15.00 -2.17 -7.85
N PRO A 46 15.05 -3.03 -8.89
CA PRO A 46 14.16 -2.88 -10.04
C PRO A 46 12.68 -3.12 -9.69
N ALA A 47 12.38 -4.01 -8.74
CA ALA A 47 11.00 -4.20 -8.28
C ALA A 47 10.47 -2.98 -7.53
N PHE A 48 11.30 -2.33 -6.71
CA PHE A 48 10.95 -1.09 -6.02
C PHE A 48 10.70 0.06 -6.99
N GLU A 49 11.61 0.25 -7.95
CA GLU A 49 11.47 1.26 -9.01
C GLU A 49 10.17 1.05 -9.81
N LEU A 50 9.95 -0.17 -10.32
CA LEU A 50 8.76 -0.53 -11.07
C LEU A 50 7.47 -0.27 -10.27
N ALA A 51 7.47 -0.60 -8.98
CA ALA A 51 6.30 -0.40 -8.13
C ALA A 51 5.91 1.07 -7.98
N ILE A 52 6.89 1.98 -7.97
CA ILE A 52 6.66 3.42 -7.83
C ILE A 52 6.22 4.00 -9.18
N GLU A 53 6.98 3.75 -10.24
CA GLU A 53 6.71 4.33 -11.57
C GLU A 53 5.36 3.87 -12.14
N ALA A 54 5.00 2.60 -11.95
CA ALA A 54 3.71 2.07 -12.40
C ALA A 54 2.62 2.12 -11.32
N SER A 55 2.89 2.71 -10.16
CA SER A 55 1.95 2.78 -9.02
C SER A 55 1.33 1.42 -8.65
N LEU A 56 2.13 0.35 -8.74
CA LEU A 56 1.67 -1.00 -8.49
C LEU A 56 1.51 -1.26 -6.99
N ARG A 57 0.39 -1.89 -6.64
CA ARG A 57 0.27 -2.52 -5.32
C ARG A 57 1.20 -3.73 -5.26
N HIS A 58 1.71 -4.02 -4.07
CA HIS A 58 2.61 -5.15 -3.83
C HIS A 58 2.10 -6.47 -4.44
N GLY A 59 0.82 -6.81 -4.29
CA GLY A 59 0.26 -8.02 -4.90
C GLY A 59 0.26 -8.05 -6.43
N ALA A 60 0.12 -6.88 -7.07
CA ALA A 60 0.17 -6.76 -8.53
C ALA A 60 1.61 -6.89 -9.06
N LEU A 61 2.59 -6.36 -8.32
CA LEU A 61 4.01 -6.41 -8.68
C LEU A 61 4.51 -7.83 -8.93
N PHE A 62 4.08 -8.81 -8.12
CA PHE A 62 4.47 -10.22 -8.28
C PHE A 62 3.62 -11.00 -9.29
N SER A 63 2.59 -10.37 -9.86
CA SER A 63 1.72 -10.99 -10.85
C SER A 63 2.04 -10.55 -12.28
N VAL A 64 3.05 -9.69 -12.45
CA VAL A 64 3.54 -9.24 -13.76
C VAL A 64 4.15 -10.44 -14.50
N ARG A 65 3.78 -10.61 -15.78
CA ARG A 65 4.20 -11.71 -16.65
C ARG A 65 4.75 -11.16 -17.96
#